data_AF-A0A2R4C8E0-F1
#
_entry.id   AF-A0A2R4C8E0-F1
#
_cell.length_a   1.000
_cell.length_b   1.000
_cell.length_c   1.000
_cell.angle_alpha   90.00
_cell.angle_beta   90.00
_cell.angle_gamma   90.00
#
_symmetry.space_group_name_H-M   'P 1'
#
loop_
_entity.id
_entity.type
_entity.pdbx_description
1 polymer ?
#
loop_
_entity_poly.entity_id
_entity_poly.type
_entity_poly.pdbx_seq_one_letter_code
_entity_poly.pdbx_strand_id
1 'polypeptide(L)'
;MDERADIVSSVKLVPASVEWTGDQRGYLNSRLMREFKLQPHKAYRLSFWLKTSANYATDKLFIQLIPTGSDQPIYRNYASGLGWGTKADGSWNDAGNSDASMFAAGQDWKRYELDFNTGDKAAIRMYLGTQRVGVAGSAAWVDDLEIRELGLAHPVVRKSTPIVVTPAAGGAAYVEGTHYAIDTTDKTRLVVLRNSIPQGAKLNVSWYQSGVNMASRWGTPATFCTPDQRYESTQKSLYDKLFGYFGGQGDTARYFMYYDEIRVFNWDPSCNQAPATAGDYLRKMVNSVTSLVTNVQQSGYGKPVEVLTWNDMFDKKMNALPRYFQAKGDLSTWSTRLNQNIVIVNWAGGGGTTTTDDAVRTASLAQFAGDQHKQVVALYYDNLPSVTNWINVMKAAAANVAIDGVMYTTWKAIDSKTPYSVPYGNLDEVAAQMRANFEGRWPK
;
A
#
# COMPACT_ATOMS: atom_id res chain seq x y z
N MET A 1 6.12 -6.96 29.53
CA MET A 1 5.61 -8.00 28.64
C MET A 1 4.44 -8.65 29.35
N ASP A 2 3.25 -8.55 28.80
CA ASP A 2 2.06 -9.30 29.23
C ASP A 2 2.08 -10.60 28.40
N GLU A 3 2.27 -11.76 29.04
CA GLU A 3 2.56 -13.06 28.40
C GLU A 3 1.34 -13.75 27.77
N ARG A 4 0.33 -13.00 27.34
CA ARG A 4 -0.88 -13.58 26.75
C ARG A 4 -0.65 -13.97 25.30
N ALA A 5 0.02 -15.10 25.08
CA ALA A 5 0.03 -15.82 23.82
C ALA A 5 -1.34 -16.46 23.59
N ASP A 6 -2.13 -15.90 22.68
CA ASP A 6 -3.38 -16.49 22.23
C ASP A 6 -3.09 -17.55 21.15
N ILE A 7 -3.01 -18.82 21.56
CA ILE A 7 -2.59 -19.93 20.68
C ILE A 7 -3.79 -20.54 19.92
N VAL A 8 -3.58 -20.88 18.64
CA VAL A 8 -4.41 -21.84 17.90
C VAL A 8 -3.61 -23.14 17.75
N SER A 9 -4.16 -24.27 18.18
CA SER A 9 -3.41 -25.54 18.34
C SER A 9 -3.29 -26.42 17.10
N SER A 10 -4.02 -26.15 16.01
CA SER A 10 -3.90 -26.76 14.67
C SER A 10 -5.17 -26.52 13.84
N VAL A 11 -5.02 -26.14 12.56
CA VAL A 11 -6.14 -25.98 11.60
C VAL A 11 -5.73 -26.50 10.23
N LYS A 12 -6.63 -27.25 9.57
CA LYS A 12 -6.51 -27.64 8.16
C LYS A 12 -7.40 -26.75 7.29
N LEU A 13 -6.79 -26.01 6.37
CA LEU A 13 -7.46 -25.20 5.36
C LEU A 13 -7.58 -25.99 4.06
N VAL A 14 -8.81 -26.36 3.70
CA VAL A 14 -9.13 -27.06 2.45
C VAL A 14 -10.01 -26.14 1.61
N PRO A 15 -9.58 -25.71 0.41
CA PRO A 15 -10.46 -25.00 -0.52
C PRO A 15 -11.65 -25.90 -0.84
N ALA A 16 -12.86 -25.49 -0.44
CA ALA A 16 -14.04 -26.32 -0.58
C ALA A 16 -14.39 -26.50 -2.06
N SER A 17 -14.44 -27.73 -2.57
CA SER A 17 -15.06 -28.04 -3.86
C SER A 17 -16.57 -27.92 -3.68
N VAL A 18 -17.18 -26.86 -4.22
CA VAL A 18 -18.63 -26.78 -4.26
C VAL A 18 -19.05 -26.98 -5.71
N GLU A 19 -19.72 -28.11 -6.00
CA GLU A 19 -20.49 -28.27 -7.22
C GLU A 19 -21.63 -27.25 -7.18
N TRP A 20 -21.58 -26.24 -8.05
CA TRP A 20 -22.67 -25.28 -8.22
C TRP A 20 -23.26 -25.42 -9.61
N THR A 21 -24.58 -25.58 -9.67
CA THR A 21 -25.39 -25.53 -10.88
C THR A 21 -25.74 -24.06 -11.20
N GLY A 22 -24.87 -23.34 -11.91
CA GLY A 22 -25.15 -21.96 -12.38
C GLY A 22 -23.90 -21.14 -12.74
N ASP A 23 -24.11 -20.01 -13.42
CA ASP A 23 -23.08 -19.13 -14.03
C ASP A 23 -22.22 -18.31 -13.03
N GLN A 24 -22.12 -18.76 -11.78
CA GLN A 24 -21.18 -18.20 -10.80
C GLN A 24 -19.98 -19.13 -10.66
N ARG A 25 -18.84 -18.75 -11.24
CA ARG A 25 -17.57 -19.47 -11.07
C ARG A 25 -17.30 -19.66 -9.56
N GLY A 26 -17.35 -20.90 -9.08
CA GLY A 26 -17.25 -21.23 -7.66
C GLY A 26 -15.95 -20.72 -7.04
N TYR A 27 -16.07 -19.89 -6.00
CA TYR A 27 -14.93 -19.43 -5.21
C TYR A 27 -14.47 -20.56 -4.28
N LEU A 28 -13.35 -21.22 -4.61
CA LEU A 28 -12.75 -22.25 -3.75
C LEU A 28 -12.02 -21.57 -2.57
N ASN A 29 -12.77 -21.28 -1.51
CA ASN A 29 -12.31 -20.51 -0.37
C ASN A 29 -12.08 -21.37 0.87
N SER A 30 -11.06 -21.02 1.64
CA SER A 30 -10.81 -21.56 2.98
C SER A 30 -10.20 -20.46 3.83
N ARG A 31 -10.66 -20.25 5.06
CA ARG A 31 -10.11 -19.21 5.92
C ARG A 31 -10.19 -19.58 7.39
N LEU A 32 -9.10 -19.31 8.11
CA LEU A 32 -9.08 -19.13 9.54
C LEU A 32 -9.34 -17.66 9.85
N MET A 33 -10.25 -17.38 10.77
CA MET A 33 -10.46 -16.03 11.31
C MET A 33 -10.40 -16.06 12.83
N ARG A 34 -9.62 -15.15 13.41
CA ARG A 34 -9.58 -14.93 14.86
C ARG A 34 -9.49 -13.45 15.16
N GLU A 35 -10.23 -13.01 16.17
CA GLU A 35 -10.11 -11.66 16.72
C GLU A 35 -9.11 -11.64 17.88
N PHE A 36 -8.30 -10.59 17.95
CA PHE A 36 -7.33 -10.34 19.01
C PHE A 36 -7.52 -8.93 19.56
N LYS A 37 -7.52 -8.79 20.89
CA LYS A 37 -7.44 -7.51 21.58
C LYS A 37 -5.98 -7.16 21.78
N LEU A 38 -5.54 -6.06 21.18
CA LEU A 38 -4.14 -5.63 21.18
C LEU A 38 -4.04 -4.19 21.67
N GLN A 39 -2.86 -3.78 22.09
CA GLN A 39 -2.64 -2.39 22.46
C GLN A 39 -2.38 -1.55 21.21
N PRO A 40 -2.96 -0.35 21.10
CA PRO A 40 -2.57 0.63 20.10
C PRO A 40 -1.09 1.01 20.23
N HIS A 41 -0.51 1.45 19.12
CA HIS A 41 0.85 1.96 18.98
C HIS A 41 1.93 0.94 19.38
N LYS A 42 1.68 -0.33 19.08
CA LYS A 42 2.59 -1.44 19.37
C LYS A 42 2.95 -2.21 18.11
N ALA A 43 4.18 -2.70 18.07
CA ALA A 43 4.63 -3.68 17.09
C ALA A 43 4.39 -5.08 17.63
N TYR A 44 3.93 -5.98 16.76
CA TYR A 44 3.66 -7.37 17.08
C TYR A 44 4.28 -8.28 16.02
N ARG A 45 4.66 -9.48 16.44
CA ARG A 45 5.00 -10.60 15.57
C ARG A 45 3.88 -11.63 15.63
N LEU A 46 3.36 -11.96 14.46
CA LEU A 46 2.59 -13.17 14.24
C LEU A 46 3.56 -14.27 13.77
N SER A 47 3.58 -15.42 14.45
CA SER A 47 4.28 -16.61 13.96
C SER A 47 3.34 -17.79 13.85
N PHE A 48 3.64 -18.70 12.93
CA PHE A 48 2.86 -19.92 12.69
C PHE A 48 3.71 -20.94 11.94
N TRP A 49 3.38 -22.22 12.09
CA TRP A 49 3.91 -23.30 11.27
C TRP A 49 2.97 -23.59 10.12
N LEU A 50 3.54 -23.89 8.95
CA LEU A 50 2.78 -24.13 7.73
C LEU A 50 3.33 -25.36 6.98
N LYS A 51 2.42 -26.25 6.60
CA LYS A 51 2.64 -27.39 5.72
C LYS A 51 1.64 -27.34 4.57
N THR A 52 2.00 -27.84 3.38
CA THR A 52 1.08 -27.86 2.23
C THR A 52 1.08 -29.16 1.45
N SER A 53 -0.01 -29.44 0.73
CA SER A 53 -0.07 -30.54 -0.23
C SER A 53 0.73 -30.20 -1.50
N ALA A 54 1.16 -31.22 -2.25
CA ALA A 54 2.02 -31.08 -3.42
C ALA A 54 1.47 -30.15 -4.52
N ASN A 55 0.13 -30.03 -4.64
CA ASN A 55 -0.56 -29.23 -5.65
C ASN A 55 -1.16 -27.92 -5.09
N TYR A 56 -0.76 -27.49 -3.90
CA TYR A 56 -1.32 -26.29 -3.28
C TYR A 56 -0.93 -25.02 -4.04
N ALA A 57 -1.89 -24.13 -4.30
CA ALA A 57 -1.64 -22.85 -4.97
C ALA A 57 -1.06 -21.82 -3.99
N THR A 58 0.26 -21.84 -3.83
CA THR A 58 0.99 -21.01 -2.84
C THR A 58 0.77 -19.51 -3.01
N ASP A 59 0.61 -19.04 -4.25
CA ASP A 59 0.36 -17.63 -4.58
C ASP A 59 -1.03 -17.13 -4.15
N LYS A 60 -1.93 -18.02 -3.70
CA LYS A 60 -3.30 -17.68 -3.27
C LYS A 60 -3.47 -17.60 -1.77
N LEU A 61 -2.52 -18.11 -0.98
CA LEU A 61 -2.56 -18.04 0.48
C LEU A 61 -2.06 -16.68 0.95
N PHE A 62 -2.87 -16.01 1.78
CA PHE A 62 -2.54 -14.68 2.28
C PHE A 62 -2.96 -14.49 3.73
N ILE A 63 -2.39 -13.47 4.35
CA ILE A 63 -2.78 -12.93 5.64
C ILE A 63 -3.26 -11.48 5.45
N GLN A 64 -4.38 -11.15 6.07
CA GLN A 64 -4.80 -9.77 6.27
C GLN A 64 -5.23 -9.55 7.72
N LEU A 65 -4.95 -8.37 8.25
CA LEU A 65 -5.37 -7.93 9.57
C LEU A 65 -6.30 -6.73 9.39
N ILE A 66 -7.54 -6.87 9.84
CA ILE A 66 -8.58 -5.86 9.69
C ILE A 66 -9.05 -5.40 11.06
N PRO A 67 -9.05 -4.10 11.39
CA PRO A 67 -9.60 -3.63 12.66
C PRO A 67 -11.06 -4.08 12.86
N THR A 68 -11.42 -4.40 14.10
CA THR A 68 -12.81 -4.70 14.43
C THR A 68 -13.70 -3.50 14.09
N GLY A 69 -14.80 -3.74 13.37
CA GLY A 69 -15.69 -2.67 12.89
C GLY A 69 -15.17 -1.85 11.69
N SER A 70 -14.16 -2.35 10.97
CA SER A 70 -13.70 -1.77 9.70
C SER A 70 -13.73 -2.81 8.57
N ASP A 71 -13.86 -2.35 7.33
CA ASP A 71 -13.68 -3.12 6.09
C ASP A 71 -12.27 -2.98 5.50
N GLN A 72 -11.54 -1.93 5.89
CA GLN A 72 -10.16 -1.67 5.47
C GLN A 72 -9.15 -2.39 6.36
N PRO A 73 -8.17 -3.10 5.78
CA PRO A 73 -7.11 -3.74 6.54
C PRO A 73 -6.18 -2.69 7.15
N ILE A 74 -5.50 -3.00 8.25
CA ILE A 74 -4.28 -2.28 8.68
C ILE A 74 -3.00 -2.99 8.22
N TYR A 75 -3.15 -4.24 7.78
CA TYR A 75 -2.10 -5.04 7.21
C TYR A 75 -2.68 -5.92 6.11
N ARG A 76 -2.13 -5.80 4.91
CA ARG A 76 -2.29 -6.74 3.79
C ARG A 76 -1.13 -6.48 2.86
N ASN A 77 -0.31 -7.49 2.61
CA ASN A 77 0.84 -7.33 1.75
C ASN A 77 0.61 -7.91 0.35
N TYR A 78 0.51 -7.04 -0.64
CA TYR A 78 0.20 -7.43 -2.03
C TYR A 78 1.41 -7.99 -2.79
N ALA A 79 2.63 -7.66 -2.35
CA ALA A 79 3.86 -8.21 -2.92
C ALA A 79 4.27 -9.55 -2.28
N SER A 80 3.79 -9.83 -1.07
CA SER A 80 4.00 -11.10 -0.36
C SER A 80 2.77 -11.39 0.51
N GLY A 81 1.86 -12.25 0.04
CA GLY A 81 0.59 -12.53 0.71
C GLY A 81 0.73 -12.99 2.16
N LEU A 82 1.78 -13.74 2.49
CA LEU A 82 2.11 -14.18 3.86
C LEU A 82 2.99 -13.19 4.62
N GLY A 83 3.29 -12.04 4.01
CA GLY A 83 3.99 -10.94 4.63
C GLY A 83 5.50 -11.10 4.71
N TRP A 84 6.11 -10.40 5.67
CA TRP A 84 7.57 -10.34 5.86
C TRP A 84 7.93 -10.52 7.32
N GLY A 85 8.89 -11.41 7.55
CA GLY A 85 9.56 -11.57 8.84
C GLY A 85 10.80 -10.69 8.97
N THR A 86 11.53 -10.95 10.04
CA THR A 86 12.65 -10.12 10.49
C THR A 86 13.84 -11.00 10.79
N LYS A 87 15.02 -10.59 10.31
CA LYS A 87 16.28 -11.25 10.61
C LYS A 87 16.65 -11.07 12.08
N ALA A 88 17.61 -11.87 12.55
CA ALA A 88 18.15 -11.74 13.91
C ALA A 88 18.70 -10.33 14.20
N ASP A 89 19.17 -9.60 13.18
CA ASP A 89 19.70 -8.25 13.32
C ASP A 89 18.63 -7.14 13.34
N GLY A 90 17.34 -7.49 13.40
CA GLY A 90 16.22 -6.56 13.45
C GLY A 90 15.87 -5.88 12.13
N SER A 91 16.55 -6.24 11.03
CA SER A 91 16.19 -5.83 9.67
C SER A 91 15.19 -6.79 9.02
N TRP A 92 14.51 -6.35 7.95
CA TRP A 92 13.59 -7.21 7.20
C TRP A 92 14.33 -8.40 6.59
N ASN A 93 13.65 -9.56 6.49
CA ASN A 93 14.15 -10.68 5.68
C ASN A 93 14.46 -10.24 4.24
N ASP A 94 15.34 -10.95 3.54
CA ASP A 94 15.70 -10.62 2.14
C ASP A 94 14.57 -10.91 1.15
N ALA A 95 13.70 -11.86 1.49
CA ALA A 95 12.53 -12.26 0.74
C ALA A 95 11.28 -12.28 1.62
N GLY A 96 10.13 -11.99 1.01
CA GLY A 96 8.83 -12.13 1.64
C GLY A 96 8.46 -13.61 1.81
N ASN A 97 7.59 -13.89 2.78
CA ASN A 97 7.14 -15.26 3.09
C ASN A 97 6.41 -15.96 1.93
N SER A 98 5.94 -15.24 0.92
CA SER A 98 5.31 -15.82 -0.28
C SER A 98 6.28 -16.03 -1.46
N ASP A 99 7.56 -15.67 -1.31
CA ASP A 99 8.57 -15.95 -2.34
C ASP A 99 8.72 -17.46 -2.54
N ALA A 100 8.97 -17.92 -3.77
CA ALA A 100 9.07 -19.34 -4.09
C ALA A 100 10.25 -20.05 -3.39
N SER A 101 11.31 -19.32 -3.00
CA SER A 101 12.40 -19.83 -2.16
C SER A 101 11.99 -19.97 -0.69
N MET A 102 10.95 -19.25 -0.27
CA MET A 102 10.45 -19.23 1.10
C MET A 102 9.26 -20.18 1.28
N PHE A 103 8.33 -20.24 0.32
CA PHE A 103 7.09 -21.00 0.39
C PHE A 103 6.84 -21.79 -0.89
N ALA A 104 6.80 -23.12 -0.77
CA ALA A 104 6.62 -24.05 -1.88
C ALA A 104 5.43 -25.00 -1.65
N ALA A 105 4.81 -25.43 -2.74
CA ALA A 105 3.81 -26.50 -2.69
C ALA A 105 4.47 -27.83 -2.29
N GLY A 106 3.78 -28.64 -1.51
CA GLY A 106 4.30 -29.91 -1.01
C GLY A 106 5.36 -29.79 0.07
N GLN A 107 5.62 -28.58 0.59
CA GLN A 107 6.56 -28.42 1.69
C GLN A 107 6.05 -29.11 2.96
N ASP A 108 6.99 -29.63 3.76
CA ASP A 108 6.69 -30.02 5.12
C ASP A 108 6.60 -28.80 6.06
N TRP A 109 6.35 -29.03 7.34
CA TRP A 109 6.26 -28.00 8.36
C TRP A 109 7.46 -27.04 8.35
N LYS A 110 7.17 -25.76 8.11
CA LYS A 110 8.13 -24.66 8.22
C LYS A 110 7.52 -23.52 9.01
N ARG A 111 8.29 -22.92 9.91
CA ARG A 111 7.87 -21.75 10.69
C ARG A 111 7.99 -20.48 9.85
N TYR A 112 6.97 -19.65 9.91
CA TYR A 112 6.92 -18.32 9.30
C TYR A 112 6.69 -17.26 10.38
N GLU A 113 7.18 -16.06 10.09
CA GLU A 113 7.03 -14.91 10.96
C GLU A 113 6.60 -13.69 10.14
N LEU A 114 5.71 -12.89 10.70
CA LEU A 114 5.21 -11.65 10.14
C LEU A 114 5.22 -10.57 11.22
N ASP A 115 5.85 -9.43 10.93
CA ASP A 115 5.81 -8.26 11.80
C ASP A 115 4.77 -7.23 11.31
N PHE A 116 3.94 -6.72 12.22
CA PHE A 116 2.97 -5.67 11.94
C PHE A 116 2.89 -4.65 13.10
N ASN A 117 2.21 -3.53 12.86
CA ASN A 117 1.96 -2.49 13.86
C ASN A 117 0.45 -2.29 13.99
N THR A 118 -0.03 -2.07 15.20
CA THR A 118 -1.45 -1.79 15.43
C THR A 118 -1.88 -0.38 15.00
N GLY A 119 -0.94 0.53 14.77
CA GLY A 119 -1.27 1.93 14.52
C GLY A 119 -2.04 2.49 15.72
N ASP A 120 -3.19 3.08 15.50
CA ASP A 120 -4.13 3.58 16.51
C ASP A 120 -5.24 2.56 16.89
N LYS A 121 -5.13 1.29 16.47
CA LYS A 121 -6.19 0.29 16.61
C LYS A 121 -6.00 -0.61 17.82
N ALA A 122 -7.07 -0.91 18.56
CA ALA A 122 -7.05 -1.70 19.79
C ALA A 122 -7.57 -3.15 19.63
N ALA A 123 -8.12 -3.49 18.48
CA ALA A 123 -8.61 -4.83 18.19
C ALA A 123 -8.53 -5.11 16.70
N ILE A 124 -8.13 -6.33 16.35
CA ILE A 124 -7.97 -6.77 14.96
C ILE A 124 -8.60 -8.14 14.75
N ARG A 125 -9.14 -8.36 13.57
CA ARG A 125 -9.51 -9.66 13.02
C ARG A 125 -8.43 -10.09 12.04
N MET A 126 -7.72 -11.15 12.37
CA MET A 126 -6.78 -11.81 11.49
C MET A 126 -7.56 -12.77 10.58
N TYR A 127 -7.26 -12.72 9.28
CA TYR A 127 -7.68 -13.75 8.34
C TYR A 127 -6.45 -14.37 7.70
N LEU A 128 -6.36 -15.69 7.72
CA LEU A 128 -5.36 -16.50 7.01
C LEU A 128 -6.10 -17.50 6.11
N GLY A 129 -5.85 -17.47 4.81
CA GLY A 129 -6.51 -18.41 3.90
C GLY A 129 -6.45 -18.07 2.42
N THR A 130 -7.33 -18.71 1.65
CA THR A 130 -7.56 -18.49 0.21
C THR A 130 -8.91 -17.79 0.03
N GLN A 131 -8.91 -16.60 -0.58
CA GLN A 131 -10.09 -15.72 -0.59
C GLN A 131 -10.99 -15.87 -1.83
N ARG A 132 -10.45 -16.36 -2.96
CA ARG A 132 -11.19 -16.43 -4.23
C ARG A 132 -10.84 -17.63 -5.11
N VAL A 133 -9.59 -18.10 -5.09
CA VAL A 133 -9.10 -19.18 -5.95
C VAL A 133 -8.33 -20.16 -5.08
N GLY A 134 -8.60 -21.45 -5.27
CA GLY A 134 -7.89 -22.55 -4.63
C GLY A 134 -7.83 -23.73 -5.58
N VAL A 135 -7.14 -24.79 -5.18
CA VAL A 135 -7.08 -26.05 -5.94
C VAL A 135 -7.88 -27.08 -5.17
N ALA A 136 -8.92 -27.63 -5.78
CA ALA A 136 -9.72 -28.69 -5.16
C ALA A 136 -8.83 -29.88 -4.80
N GLY A 137 -9.07 -30.48 -3.63
CA GLY A 137 -8.24 -31.60 -3.12
C GLY A 137 -6.86 -31.19 -2.60
N SER A 138 -6.49 -29.91 -2.63
CA SER A 138 -5.28 -29.40 -1.98
C SER A 138 -5.57 -28.96 -0.53
N ALA A 139 -4.53 -28.84 0.29
CA ALA A 139 -4.66 -28.33 1.65
C ALA A 139 -3.42 -27.57 2.13
N ALA A 140 -3.65 -26.61 3.03
CA ALA A 140 -2.62 -26.05 3.90
C ALA A 140 -2.96 -26.40 5.35
N TRP A 141 -1.96 -26.86 6.11
CA TRP A 141 -2.09 -27.07 7.55
C TRP A 141 -1.33 -25.97 8.26
N VAL A 142 -1.99 -25.34 9.23
CA VAL A 142 -1.47 -24.24 10.03
C VAL A 142 -1.43 -24.71 11.47
N ASP A 143 -0.30 -24.51 12.15
CA ASP A 143 -0.13 -24.91 13.54
C ASP A 143 0.61 -23.85 14.35
N ASP A 144 0.46 -23.91 15.69
CA ASP A 144 1.15 -23.06 16.66
C ASP A 144 1.15 -21.57 16.29
N LEU A 145 -0.06 -21.05 16.01
CA LEU A 145 -0.21 -19.63 15.71
C LEU A 145 -0.07 -18.82 17.00
N GLU A 146 0.85 -17.87 17.00
CA GLU A 146 1.21 -17.03 18.15
C GLU A 146 1.28 -15.56 17.74
N ILE A 147 0.76 -14.66 18.58
CA ILE A 147 1.01 -13.22 18.49
C ILE A 147 1.77 -12.78 19.73
N ARG A 148 2.91 -12.12 19.54
CA ARG A 148 3.74 -11.55 20.63
C ARG A 148 4.09 -10.10 20.37
N GLU A 149 4.13 -9.28 21.41
CA GLU A 149 4.65 -7.91 21.32
C GLU A 149 6.15 -7.95 20.98
N LEU A 150 6.59 -7.08 20.08
CA LEU A 150 7.99 -6.94 19.68
C LEU A 150 8.67 -5.78 20.40
N GLY A 151 9.98 -5.94 20.60
CA GLY A 151 10.90 -4.83 20.89
C GLY A 151 11.23 -4.02 19.63
N LEU A 152 12.44 -3.47 19.54
CA LEU A 152 12.90 -2.52 18.52
C LEU A 152 13.05 -3.13 17.10
N ALA A 153 11.98 -3.65 16.52
CA ALA A 153 11.99 -4.19 15.16
C ALA A 153 11.86 -3.07 14.12
N HIS A 154 12.77 -3.04 13.15
CA HIS A 154 12.82 -2.07 12.04
C HIS A 154 12.77 -0.59 12.46
N PRO A 155 13.61 -0.13 13.40
CA PRO A 155 13.54 1.23 13.90
C PRO A 155 13.94 2.25 12.81
N VAL A 156 13.18 3.34 12.72
CA VAL A 156 13.53 4.53 11.95
C VAL A 156 14.12 5.56 12.89
N VAL A 157 15.45 5.74 12.84
CA VAL A 157 16.17 6.65 13.73
C VAL A 157 16.62 7.88 12.97
N ARG A 158 16.06 9.04 13.34
CA ARG A 158 16.49 10.39 12.94
C ARG A 158 16.28 11.35 14.11
N LYS A 159 16.79 12.58 14.02
CA LYS A 159 16.62 13.60 15.07
C LYS A 159 15.18 13.77 15.55
N SER A 160 14.20 13.62 14.67
CA SER A 160 12.77 13.75 15.01
C SER A 160 12.10 12.44 15.44
N THR A 161 12.77 11.29 15.31
CA THR A 161 12.26 9.98 15.71
C THR A 161 13.32 9.24 16.55
N PRO A 162 13.74 9.82 17.69
CA PRO A 162 14.68 9.15 18.57
C PRO A 162 14.04 7.89 19.16
N ILE A 163 14.88 6.93 19.54
CA ILE A 163 14.47 5.89 20.48
C ILE A 163 14.49 6.51 21.87
N VAL A 164 13.38 6.45 22.59
CA VAL A 164 13.25 7.03 23.93
C VAL A 164 13.03 5.91 24.93
N VAL A 165 13.87 5.86 25.95
CA VAL A 165 13.79 4.88 27.04
C VAL A 165 13.52 5.62 28.34
N THR A 166 12.46 5.27 29.05
CA THR A 166 12.06 5.90 30.32
C THR A 166 11.78 4.84 31.38
N PRO A 167 11.96 5.13 32.68
CA PRO A 167 11.47 4.26 33.74
C PRO A 167 9.95 4.11 33.65
N ALA A 168 9.43 2.89 33.80
CA ALA A 168 7.98 2.64 33.77
C ALA A 168 7.24 3.33 34.93
N ALA A 169 7.92 3.55 36.06
CA ALA A 169 7.38 4.27 37.21
C ALA A 169 7.34 5.81 37.01
N GLY A 170 7.82 6.32 35.87
CA GLY A 170 8.02 7.75 35.62
C GLY A 170 9.40 8.24 36.06
N GLY A 171 9.83 9.37 35.50
CA GLY A 171 11.14 9.97 35.73
C GLY A 171 11.79 10.48 34.44
N ALA A 172 13.05 10.93 34.56
CA ALA A 172 13.82 11.39 33.42
C ALA A 172 14.10 10.24 32.44
N ALA A 173 14.15 10.57 31.14
CA ALA A 173 14.55 9.62 30.11
C ALA A 173 16.03 9.23 30.28
N TYR A 174 16.32 7.96 30.04
CA TYR A 174 17.68 7.48 29.89
C TYR A 174 18.27 8.00 28.58
N VAL A 175 19.58 8.24 28.59
CA VAL A 175 20.34 8.78 27.46
C VAL A 175 21.07 7.67 26.72
N GLU A 176 20.82 7.52 25.42
CA GLU A 176 21.55 6.58 24.55
C GLU A 176 23.07 6.87 24.55
N GLY A 177 23.90 5.84 24.50
CA GLY A 177 25.36 5.92 24.60
C GLY A 177 25.89 6.17 26.01
N THR A 178 25.04 6.60 26.95
CA THR A 178 25.39 6.75 28.37
C THR A 178 24.77 5.65 29.22
N HIS A 179 23.47 5.44 29.07
CA HIS A 179 22.69 4.52 29.89
C HIS A 179 22.33 3.23 29.17
N TYR A 180 22.10 3.31 27.86
CA TYR A 180 21.81 2.16 27.02
C TYR A 180 22.41 2.35 25.63
N ALA A 181 22.56 1.26 24.90
CA ALA A 181 22.81 1.24 23.46
C ALA A 181 21.86 0.25 22.80
N ILE A 182 21.68 0.37 21.48
CA ILE A 182 21.06 -0.68 20.67
C ILE A 182 22.10 -1.81 20.51
N ASP A 183 21.67 -3.06 20.70
CA ASP A 183 22.56 -4.20 20.49
C ASP A 183 23.00 -4.28 19.02
N THR A 184 24.29 -4.52 18.78
CA THR A 184 24.87 -4.51 17.43
C THR A 184 24.58 -5.78 16.65
N THR A 185 24.29 -6.88 17.34
CA THR A 185 24.01 -8.21 16.77
C THR A 185 22.50 -8.42 16.63
N ASP A 186 21.73 -8.08 17.67
CA ASP A 186 20.27 -8.14 17.67
C ASP A 186 19.68 -6.75 17.90
N LYS A 187 19.55 -5.97 16.83
CA LYS A 187 19.07 -4.57 16.92
C LYS A 187 17.63 -4.44 17.39
N THR A 188 16.93 -5.55 17.67
CA THR A 188 15.63 -5.53 18.34
C THR A 188 15.74 -5.33 19.85
N ARG A 189 16.96 -5.34 20.40
CA ARG A 189 17.25 -5.29 21.83
C ARG A 189 18.07 -4.07 22.23
N LEU A 190 17.92 -3.72 23.50
CA LEU A 190 18.73 -2.71 24.18
C LEU A 190 19.76 -3.39 25.09
N VAL A 191 20.97 -2.84 25.11
CA VAL A 191 22.04 -3.19 26.04
C VAL A 191 22.14 -2.10 27.09
N VAL A 192 22.06 -2.47 28.37
CA VAL A 192 22.30 -1.54 29.48
C VAL A 192 23.80 -1.30 29.62
N LEU A 193 24.22 -0.04 29.66
CA LEU A 193 25.62 0.34 29.76
C LEU A 193 26.00 0.60 31.22
N ARG A 194 27.18 0.13 31.66
CA ARG A 194 27.80 0.51 32.95
C ARG A 194 26.88 0.35 34.17
N ASN A 195 25.94 -0.61 34.15
CA ASN A 195 24.93 -0.80 35.18
C ASN A 195 24.12 0.48 35.51
N SER A 196 23.98 1.38 34.54
CA SER A 196 23.29 2.66 34.72
C SER A 196 21.78 2.55 34.87
N ILE A 197 21.22 1.38 34.53
CA ILE A 197 19.83 1.03 34.73
C ILE A 197 19.81 -0.16 35.70
N PRO A 198 19.10 -0.05 36.84
CA PRO A 198 19.03 -1.14 37.81
C PRO A 198 18.51 -2.45 37.20
N GLN A 199 19.09 -3.57 37.61
CA GLN A 199 18.59 -4.90 37.22
C GLN A 199 17.13 -5.07 37.67
N GLY A 200 16.29 -5.59 36.77
CA GLY A 200 14.86 -5.75 37.03
C GLY A 200 14.03 -4.47 36.87
N ALA A 201 14.65 -3.33 36.53
CA ALA A 201 13.91 -2.11 36.22
C ALA A 201 12.96 -2.34 35.04
N LYS A 202 11.69 -1.92 35.23
CA LYS A 202 10.71 -1.89 34.14
C LYS A 202 10.88 -0.60 33.35
N LEU A 203 10.94 -0.72 32.03
CA LEU A 203 11.18 0.39 31.11
C LEU A 203 10.03 0.54 30.12
N ASN A 204 9.71 1.78 29.77
CA ASN A 204 8.94 2.09 28.57
C ASN A 204 9.92 2.49 27.47
N VAL A 205 9.83 1.83 26.33
CA VAL A 205 10.63 2.10 25.14
C VAL A 205 9.68 2.54 24.03
N SER A 206 9.96 3.68 23.40
CA SER A 206 9.23 4.15 22.23
C SER A 206 10.17 4.38 21.05
N TRP A 207 9.69 4.04 19.86
CA TRP A 207 10.41 4.17 18.60
C TRP A 207 9.41 4.24 17.45
N TYR A 208 9.89 4.62 16.26
CA TYR A 208 9.12 4.58 15.03
C TYR A 208 9.53 3.35 14.23
N GLN A 209 8.55 2.57 13.77
CA GLN A 209 8.77 1.38 12.96
C GLN A 209 8.73 1.72 11.46
N SER A 210 9.64 1.13 10.68
CA SER A 210 9.69 1.28 9.24
C SER A 210 8.48 0.64 8.56
N GLY A 211 7.83 1.37 7.66
CA GLY A 211 6.69 0.86 6.89
C GLY A 211 7.05 0.04 5.65
N VAL A 212 8.34 -0.09 5.30
CA VAL A 212 8.80 -0.61 4.00
C VAL A 212 8.13 -1.93 3.59
N ASN A 213 7.94 -2.90 4.48
CA ASN A 213 7.31 -4.19 4.12
C ASN A 213 5.94 -4.44 4.78
N MET A 214 5.32 -3.41 5.36
CA MET A 214 4.05 -3.60 6.10
C MET A 214 2.82 -3.77 5.19
N ALA A 215 2.82 -3.20 3.99
CA ALA A 215 1.70 -3.31 3.05
C ALA A 215 2.14 -3.63 1.61
N SER A 216 3.31 -3.14 1.20
CA SER A 216 4.05 -3.57 0.02
C SER A 216 5.35 -2.77 0.04
N ARG A 217 6.46 -3.36 -0.42
CA ARG A 217 7.73 -2.65 -0.59
C ARG A 217 7.58 -1.33 -1.36
N TRP A 218 6.67 -1.35 -2.34
CA TRP A 218 6.44 -0.26 -3.27
C TRP A 218 5.14 0.51 -2.98
N GLY A 219 4.31 0.03 -2.05
CA GLY A 219 3.17 0.77 -1.47
C GLY A 219 3.66 1.76 -0.40
N THR A 220 4.58 2.63 -0.84
CA THR A 220 5.60 3.31 -0.05
C THR A 220 5.02 4.14 1.11
N PRO A 221 5.63 4.11 2.30
CA PRO A 221 5.32 5.07 3.34
C PRO A 221 5.62 6.50 2.88
N ALA A 222 4.60 7.36 2.73
CA ALA A 222 4.84 8.75 2.33
C ALA A 222 4.93 9.68 3.54
N THR A 223 6.10 10.33 3.67
CA THR A 223 6.31 11.51 4.49
C THR A 223 6.92 12.60 3.60
N PHE A 224 6.43 13.84 3.73
CA PHE A 224 6.98 14.97 2.98
C PHE A 224 7.49 16.11 3.85
N CYS A 225 6.90 16.34 5.04
CA CYS A 225 7.27 17.48 5.86
C CYS A 225 8.55 17.20 6.65
N THR A 226 9.70 17.35 5.99
CA THR A 226 11.01 17.34 6.64
C THR A 226 11.48 18.78 6.85
N PRO A 227 12.02 19.17 8.02
CA PRO A 227 12.46 20.54 8.27
C PRO A 227 13.52 21.06 7.27
N ASP A 228 14.26 20.15 6.63
CA ASP A 228 15.26 20.43 5.60
C ASP A 228 14.70 20.40 4.16
N GLN A 229 13.37 20.27 3.99
CA GLN A 229 12.69 20.15 2.68
C GLN A 229 13.27 19.04 1.78
N ARG A 230 13.82 17.98 2.39
CA ARG A 230 14.53 16.91 1.68
C ARG A 230 13.63 16.20 0.69
N TYR A 231 12.35 16.03 1.03
CA TYR A 231 11.39 15.41 0.13
C TYR A 231 11.26 16.24 -1.15
N GLU A 232 10.94 17.53 -1.02
CA GLU A 232 10.79 18.46 -2.13
C GLU A 232 12.06 18.56 -2.98
N SER A 233 13.23 18.69 -2.35
CA SER A 233 14.51 18.79 -3.06
C SER A 233 14.85 17.50 -3.80
N THR A 234 14.55 16.34 -3.21
CA THR A 234 14.77 15.04 -3.85
C THR A 234 13.85 14.87 -5.05
N GLN A 235 12.56 15.19 -4.89
CA GLN A 235 11.60 15.15 -5.99
C GLN A 235 12.03 16.08 -7.13
N LYS A 236 12.36 17.35 -6.82
CA LYS A 236 12.84 18.31 -7.83
C LYS A 236 14.07 17.79 -8.58
N SER A 237 15.06 17.25 -7.88
CA SER A 237 16.25 16.67 -8.52
C SER A 237 15.93 15.50 -9.46
N LEU A 238 14.94 14.66 -9.11
CA LEU A 238 14.49 13.58 -9.99
C LEU A 238 13.80 14.13 -11.24
N TYR A 239 12.93 15.13 -11.11
CA TYR A 239 12.30 15.78 -12.26
C TYR A 239 13.30 16.54 -13.14
N ASP A 240 14.32 17.18 -12.56
CA ASP A 240 15.39 17.84 -13.32
C ASP A 240 16.14 16.84 -14.21
N LYS A 241 16.43 15.64 -13.68
CA LYS A 241 17.02 14.55 -14.46
C LYS A 241 16.08 14.08 -15.56
N LEU A 242 14.80 13.84 -15.25
CA LEU A 242 13.81 13.43 -16.25
C LEU A 242 13.64 14.48 -17.36
N PHE A 243 13.66 15.76 -17.00
CA PHE A 243 13.64 16.87 -17.96
C PHE A 243 14.87 16.86 -18.86
N GLY A 244 16.05 16.57 -18.34
CA GLY A 244 17.27 16.40 -19.15
C GLY A 244 17.14 15.32 -20.24
N TYR A 245 16.37 14.25 -19.98
CA TYR A 245 16.16 13.18 -20.97
C TYR A 245 14.97 13.43 -21.91
N PHE A 246 13.86 13.95 -21.38
CA PHE A 246 12.57 13.99 -22.10
C PHE A 246 12.05 15.40 -22.36
N GLY A 247 12.58 16.42 -21.69
CA GLY A 247 12.09 17.81 -21.75
C GLY A 247 12.29 18.50 -23.10
N GLY A 248 13.18 17.99 -23.94
CA GLY A 248 13.37 18.45 -25.32
C GLY A 248 12.23 18.04 -26.28
N GLN A 249 11.37 17.11 -25.88
CA GLN A 249 10.30 16.60 -26.74
C GLN A 249 9.04 17.46 -26.63
N GLY A 250 8.58 17.99 -27.77
CA GLY A 250 7.36 18.79 -27.87
C GLY A 250 7.38 20.13 -27.12
N ASP A 251 6.26 20.83 -27.17
CA ASP A 251 6.10 22.16 -26.58
C ASP A 251 5.73 22.12 -25.08
N THR A 252 5.28 20.97 -24.58
CA THR A 252 4.89 20.75 -23.19
C THR A 252 5.48 19.44 -22.69
N ALA A 253 6.29 19.52 -21.63
CA ALA A 253 6.77 18.32 -20.95
C ALA A 253 5.63 17.72 -20.12
N ARG A 254 5.50 16.40 -20.11
CA ARG A 254 4.43 15.70 -19.36
C ARG A 254 5.03 14.68 -18.43
N TYR A 255 4.61 14.71 -17.16
CA TYR A 255 5.05 13.74 -16.17
C TYR A 255 3.87 13.12 -15.46
N PHE A 256 3.93 11.79 -15.31
CA PHE A 256 2.95 11.05 -14.54
C PHE A 256 3.49 10.78 -13.14
N MET A 257 2.84 11.34 -12.12
CA MET A 257 3.17 11.18 -10.70
C MET A 257 2.41 9.99 -10.09
N TYR A 258 3.16 9.13 -9.41
CA TYR A 258 2.71 7.83 -8.91
C TYR A 258 2.02 7.91 -7.53
N TYR A 259 1.12 8.88 -7.29
CA TYR A 259 0.45 8.99 -5.99
C TYR A 259 -0.75 8.02 -5.85
N ASP A 260 -0.55 6.73 -6.15
CA ASP A 260 -1.51 5.65 -5.91
C ASP A 260 -1.23 4.89 -4.61
N GLU A 261 -2.30 4.33 -4.04
CA GLU A 261 -2.27 3.31 -3.00
C GLU A 261 -1.25 3.51 -1.86
N ILE A 262 -1.16 4.73 -1.32
CA ILE A 262 -0.27 5.10 -0.22
C ILE A 262 -0.83 4.56 1.09
N ARG A 263 -0.47 3.31 1.41
CA ARG A 263 -1.05 2.53 2.51
C ARG A 263 -0.48 2.85 3.88
N VAL A 264 0.69 3.49 3.97
CA VAL A 264 1.28 3.94 5.24
C VAL A 264 1.55 5.43 5.13
N PHE A 265 0.91 6.25 5.95
CA PHE A 265 0.86 7.69 5.65
C PHE A 265 0.69 8.58 6.89
N ASN A 266 1.30 9.76 6.87
CA ASN A 266 1.11 10.84 7.85
C ASN A 266 1.52 10.48 9.31
N TRP A 267 2.53 9.62 9.50
CA TRP A 267 3.03 9.24 10.83
C TRP A 267 4.27 10.03 11.31
N ASP A 268 4.84 10.87 10.46
CA ASP A 268 6.10 11.56 10.73
C ASP A 268 5.93 12.72 11.73
N PRO A 269 6.58 12.69 12.90
CA PRO A 269 6.46 13.76 13.89
C PRO A 269 7.23 15.03 13.54
N SER A 270 8.08 15.02 12.50
CA SER A 270 8.83 16.22 12.09
C SER A 270 7.99 17.28 11.38
N CYS A 271 6.72 16.96 11.10
CA CYS A 271 5.73 17.89 10.58
C CYS A 271 5.37 18.93 11.66
N ASN A 272 6.13 20.03 11.76
CA ASN A 272 5.90 21.10 12.76
C ASN A 272 4.47 21.68 12.73
N GLN A 273 3.75 21.51 11.61
CA GLN A 273 2.33 21.84 11.45
C GLN A 273 1.64 20.78 10.58
N ALA A 274 1.52 19.55 11.10
CA ALA A 274 0.74 18.52 10.41
C ALA A 274 -0.68 19.05 10.13
N PRO A 275 -1.17 19.00 8.88
CA PRO A 275 -2.53 19.40 8.56
C PRO A 275 -3.56 18.63 9.37
N ALA A 276 -4.73 19.24 9.59
CA ALA A 276 -5.77 18.71 10.46
C ALA A 276 -6.31 17.33 9.99
N THR A 277 -6.22 17.03 8.70
CA THR A 277 -6.66 15.76 8.11
C THR A 277 -5.55 15.15 7.23
N ALA A 278 -5.63 13.84 7.01
CA ALA A 278 -4.74 13.19 6.06
C ALA A 278 -5.01 13.65 4.62
N GLY A 279 -6.26 13.98 4.28
CA GLY A 279 -6.62 14.53 2.97
C GLY A 279 -5.97 15.88 2.67
N ASP A 280 -5.83 16.75 3.67
CA ASP A 280 -5.07 18.01 3.54
C ASP A 280 -3.56 17.77 3.46
N TYR A 281 -3.03 16.80 4.23
CA TYR A 281 -1.63 16.39 4.14
C TYR A 281 -1.28 15.94 2.73
N LEU A 282 -2.07 15.05 2.13
CA LEU A 282 -1.86 14.54 0.78
C LEU A 282 -1.86 15.67 -0.27
N ARG A 283 -2.83 16.58 -0.21
CA ARG A 283 -2.91 17.67 -1.20
C ARG A 283 -1.78 18.67 -1.07
N LYS A 284 -1.36 19.00 0.16
CA LYS A 284 -0.18 19.85 0.37
C LYS A 284 1.10 19.19 -0.13
N MET A 285 1.28 17.90 0.14
CA MET A 285 2.39 17.11 -0.39
C MET A 285 2.46 17.21 -1.91
N VAL A 286 1.37 16.85 -2.59
CA VAL A 286 1.33 16.82 -4.06
C VAL A 286 1.48 18.21 -4.65
N ASN A 287 0.75 19.20 -4.14
CA ASN A 287 0.82 20.58 -4.62
C ASN A 287 2.22 21.19 -4.46
N SER A 288 2.97 20.84 -3.40
CA SER A 288 4.33 21.33 -3.19
C SER A 288 5.25 20.89 -4.33
N VAL A 289 5.24 19.59 -4.67
CA VAL A 289 6.04 19.03 -5.76
C VAL A 289 5.56 19.53 -7.11
N THR A 290 4.24 19.56 -7.34
CA THR A 290 3.67 20.08 -8.60
C THR A 290 4.07 21.53 -8.83
N SER A 291 4.09 22.36 -7.80
CA SER A 291 4.48 23.78 -7.95
C SER A 291 5.94 23.92 -8.39
N LEU A 292 6.85 23.12 -7.82
CA LEU A 292 8.28 23.13 -8.16
C LEU A 292 8.57 22.74 -9.62
N VAL A 293 7.70 21.98 -10.26
CA VAL A 293 7.91 21.48 -11.63
C VAL A 293 7.08 22.22 -12.67
N THR A 294 5.88 22.71 -12.32
CA THR A 294 4.97 23.37 -13.27
C THR A 294 5.13 24.88 -13.31
N ASN A 295 5.59 25.52 -12.23
CA ASN A 295 5.88 26.94 -12.26
C ASN A 295 7.19 27.18 -13.04
N VAL A 296 7.10 27.83 -14.20
CA VAL A 296 8.25 28.07 -15.10
C VAL A 296 9.42 28.76 -14.41
N GLN A 297 9.15 29.69 -13.48
CA GLN A 297 10.20 30.38 -12.72
C GLN A 297 10.89 29.46 -11.72
N GLN A 298 10.12 28.59 -11.03
CA GLN A 298 10.68 27.65 -10.05
C GLN A 298 11.36 26.45 -10.71
N SER A 299 10.84 26.02 -11.85
CA SER A 299 11.34 24.82 -12.54
C SER A 299 12.64 25.08 -13.28
N GLY A 300 12.77 26.25 -13.92
CA GLY A 300 13.92 26.59 -14.76
C GLY A 300 13.92 25.90 -16.12
N TYR A 301 12.82 25.23 -16.49
CA TYR A 301 12.72 24.43 -17.72
C TYR A 301 12.47 25.23 -18.99
N GLY A 302 12.06 26.50 -18.87
CA GLY A 302 11.80 27.38 -20.01
C GLY A 302 10.58 26.99 -20.87
N LYS A 303 9.75 26.03 -20.42
CA LYS A 303 8.50 25.63 -21.09
C LYS A 303 7.46 25.08 -20.09
N PRO A 304 6.18 25.00 -20.48
CA PRO A 304 5.13 24.42 -19.63
C PRO A 304 5.39 22.96 -19.30
N VAL A 305 4.98 22.57 -18.09
CA VAL A 305 4.93 21.17 -17.65
C VAL A 305 3.50 20.83 -17.25
N GLU A 306 2.97 19.74 -17.79
CA GLU A 306 1.69 19.15 -17.38
C GLU A 306 1.97 17.93 -16.50
N VAL A 307 1.26 17.86 -15.38
CA VAL A 307 1.41 16.81 -14.38
C VAL A 307 0.13 15.96 -14.38
N LEU A 308 0.31 14.65 -14.44
CA LEU A 308 -0.76 13.66 -14.30
C LEU A 308 -0.62 12.94 -12.97
N THR A 309 -1.71 12.46 -12.37
CA THR A 309 -1.67 11.59 -11.17
C THR A 309 -2.84 10.62 -11.14
N TRP A 310 -2.66 9.46 -10.50
CA TRP A 310 -3.77 8.54 -10.23
C TRP A 310 -4.85 9.19 -9.36
N ASN A 311 -6.11 8.80 -9.57
CA ASN A 311 -7.26 9.39 -8.88
C ASN A 311 -7.50 8.83 -7.46
N ASP A 312 -7.13 7.58 -7.20
CA ASP A 312 -7.66 6.77 -6.11
C ASP A 312 -7.45 7.38 -4.73
N MET A 313 -6.27 7.95 -4.47
CA MET A 313 -5.96 8.61 -3.19
C MET A 313 -6.71 9.94 -2.98
N PHE A 314 -7.33 10.49 -4.05
CA PHE A 314 -8.12 11.73 -4.03
C PHE A 314 -9.63 11.48 -4.24
N ASP A 315 -10.03 10.23 -4.46
CA ASP A 315 -11.38 9.84 -4.84
C ASP A 315 -12.11 9.16 -3.68
N LYS A 316 -13.25 9.74 -3.27
CA LYS A 316 -14.08 9.21 -2.17
C LYS A 316 -14.79 7.90 -2.52
N LYS A 317 -14.76 7.50 -3.78
CA LYS A 317 -15.28 6.21 -4.27
C LYS A 317 -14.19 5.14 -4.31
N MET A 318 -12.95 5.50 -3.97
CA MET A 318 -11.80 4.60 -3.94
C MET A 318 -11.03 4.69 -2.61
N ASN A 319 -9.80 5.21 -2.60
CA ASN A 319 -8.89 5.12 -1.46
C ASN A 319 -8.94 6.36 -0.54
N ALA A 320 -9.62 7.45 -0.94
CA ALA A 320 -9.83 8.62 -0.07
C ALA A 320 -10.93 8.37 0.96
N LEU A 321 -10.66 7.48 1.93
CA LEU A 321 -11.60 7.01 2.94
C LEU A 321 -11.25 7.55 4.35
N PRO A 322 -12.23 7.59 5.29
CA PRO A 322 -11.97 7.94 6.69
C PRO A 322 -10.96 7.02 7.38
N ARG A 323 -10.90 5.76 6.94
CA ARG A 323 -9.94 4.77 7.40
C ARG A 323 -9.38 4.10 6.16
N TYR A 324 -8.08 4.18 5.93
CA TYR A 324 -7.42 3.53 4.81
C TYR A 324 -6.06 3.01 5.28
N PHE A 325 -5.89 1.69 5.35
CA PHE A 325 -4.66 1.08 5.82
C PHE A 325 -4.11 1.72 7.12
N GLN A 326 -2.85 2.11 7.09
CA GLN A 326 -2.14 2.81 8.14
C GLN A 326 -2.01 4.28 7.77
N ALA A 327 -3.03 4.90 7.15
CA ALA A 327 -3.08 6.34 7.04
C ALA A 327 -3.50 6.95 8.39
N LYS A 328 -2.66 7.83 8.95
CA LYS A 328 -2.98 8.54 10.19
C LYS A 328 -3.92 9.71 9.88
N GLY A 329 -5.20 9.52 10.15
CA GLY A 329 -6.25 10.51 9.93
C GLY A 329 -7.10 10.25 8.70
N ASP A 330 -8.11 11.08 8.51
CA ASP A 330 -9.14 10.93 7.47
C ASP A 330 -8.64 11.47 6.10
N LEU A 331 -8.62 10.61 5.08
CA LEU A 331 -8.26 10.98 3.69
C LEU A 331 -9.45 11.56 2.91
N SER A 332 -10.68 11.30 3.34
CA SER A 332 -11.94 11.71 2.69
C SER A 332 -12.33 13.16 2.96
N THR A 333 -11.64 13.82 3.90
CA THR A 333 -11.87 15.22 4.31
C THR A 333 -10.66 16.09 4.02
N TRP A 334 -10.89 17.25 3.41
CA TRP A 334 -9.86 18.23 3.07
C TRP A 334 -10.48 19.62 2.91
N SER A 335 -9.67 20.64 3.15
CA SER A 335 -9.98 22.05 2.89
C SER A 335 -9.11 22.63 1.76
N THR A 336 -7.89 22.12 1.64
CA THR A 336 -6.93 22.41 0.58
C THR A 336 -7.46 21.80 -0.72
N ARG A 337 -7.49 22.58 -1.80
CA ARG A 337 -7.78 22.04 -3.14
C ARG A 337 -6.53 21.42 -3.75
N LEU A 338 -6.70 20.36 -4.52
CA LEU A 338 -5.65 19.85 -5.39
C LEU A 338 -5.39 20.90 -6.49
N ASN A 339 -4.14 21.09 -6.91
CA ASN A 339 -3.81 22.03 -7.96
C ASN A 339 -4.61 21.69 -9.24
N GLN A 340 -5.44 22.62 -9.71
CA GLN A 340 -6.40 22.39 -10.81
C GLN A 340 -5.73 22.01 -12.14
N ASN A 341 -4.45 22.33 -12.31
CA ASN A 341 -3.69 22.00 -13.52
C ASN A 341 -3.21 20.54 -13.54
N ILE A 342 -3.42 19.78 -12.46
CA ILE A 342 -3.14 18.35 -12.43
C ILE A 342 -4.23 17.62 -13.22
N VAL A 343 -3.81 16.80 -14.17
CA VAL A 343 -4.69 15.89 -14.92
C VAL A 343 -4.89 14.62 -14.11
N ILE A 344 -6.15 14.23 -13.92
CA ILE A 344 -6.51 13.05 -13.14
C ILE A 344 -6.57 11.83 -14.05
N VAL A 345 -5.75 10.82 -13.75
CA VAL A 345 -5.78 9.52 -14.41
C VAL A 345 -6.71 8.59 -13.63
N ASN A 346 -7.91 8.39 -14.17
CA ASN A 346 -9.02 7.73 -13.51
C ASN A 346 -9.04 6.23 -13.82
N TRP A 347 -8.90 5.40 -12.78
CA TRP A 347 -8.99 3.93 -12.88
C TRP A 347 -10.13 3.35 -12.02
N ALA A 348 -11.13 4.17 -11.68
CA ALA A 348 -12.26 3.78 -10.85
C ALA A 348 -13.02 2.55 -11.39
N GLY A 349 -13.50 1.71 -10.47
CA GLY A 349 -14.12 0.41 -10.81
C GLY A 349 -13.13 -0.65 -11.31
N GLY A 350 -11.84 -0.30 -11.48
CA GLY A 350 -10.81 -1.22 -11.93
C GLY A 350 -11.20 -1.97 -13.21
N GLY A 351 -10.80 -3.25 -13.27
CA GLY A 351 -11.24 -4.20 -14.29
C GLY A 351 -12.60 -4.84 -14.00
N GLY A 352 -13.43 -4.26 -13.13
CA GLY A 352 -14.77 -4.77 -12.83
C GLY A 352 -15.75 -4.61 -14.01
N THR A 353 -16.81 -5.40 -14.04
CA THR A 353 -17.79 -5.42 -15.16
C THR A 353 -19.23 -5.38 -14.66
N THR A 354 -19.43 -5.05 -13.38
CA THR A 354 -20.75 -4.99 -12.77
C THR A 354 -21.33 -3.58 -12.85
N THR A 355 -22.66 -3.47 -12.69
CA THR A 355 -23.33 -2.17 -12.60
C THR A 355 -22.85 -1.35 -11.40
N THR A 356 -22.41 -1.99 -10.32
CA THR A 356 -21.77 -1.33 -9.18
C THR A 356 -20.45 -0.67 -9.58
N ASP A 357 -19.65 -1.35 -10.42
CA ASP A 357 -18.38 -0.79 -10.92
C ASP A 357 -18.65 0.43 -11.82
N ASP A 358 -19.68 0.37 -12.68
CA ASP A 358 -20.10 1.48 -13.53
C ASP A 358 -20.60 2.70 -12.74
N ALA A 359 -21.32 2.45 -11.64
CA ALA A 359 -21.74 3.51 -10.72
C ALA A 359 -20.53 4.20 -10.06
N VAL A 360 -19.51 3.43 -9.69
CA VAL A 360 -18.24 3.97 -9.15
C VAL A 360 -17.50 4.80 -10.20
N ARG A 361 -17.40 4.32 -11.45
CA ARG A 361 -16.81 5.06 -12.58
C ARG A 361 -17.50 6.40 -12.80
N THR A 362 -18.83 6.37 -12.89
CA THR A 362 -19.65 7.56 -13.13
C THR A 362 -19.49 8.59 -12.02
N ALA A 363 -19.55 8.15 -10.76
CA ALA A 363 -19.40 9.04 -9.61
C ALA A 363 -17.99 9.64 -9.50
N SER A 364 -16.96 8.86 -9.83
CA SER A 364 -15.57 9.31 -9.87
C SER A 364 -15.37 10.41 -10.93
N LEU A 365 -15.79 10.17 -12.17
CA LEU A 365 -15.73 11.16 -13.25
C LEU A 365 -16.43 12.47 -12.86
N ALA A 366 -17.61 12.37 -12.25
CA ALA A 366 -18.39 13.53 -11.82
C ALA A 366 -17.70 14.32 -10.71
N GLN A 367 -17.04 13.66 -9.75
CA GLN A 367 -16.29 14.34 -8.67
C GLN A 367 -15.20 15.24 -9.26
N PHE A 368 -14.33 14.68 -10.11
CA PHE A 368 -13.20 15.44 -10.66
C PHE A 368 -13.62 16.48 -11.71
N ALA A 369 -14.74 16.27 -12.41
CA ALA A 369 -15.34 17.30 -13.24
C ALA A 369 -15.85 18.48 -12.39
N GLY A 370 -16.50 18.21 -11.25
CA GLY A 370 -16.93 19.23 -10.29
C GLY A 370 -15.77 20.00 -9.67
N ASP A 371 -14.63 19.35 -9.47
CA ASP A 371 -13.37 19.96 -9.01
C ASP A 371 -12.60 20.68 -10.15
N GLN A 372 -13.14 20.64 -11.38
CA GLN A 372 -12.60 21.29 -12.59
C GLN A 372 -11.26 20.71 -13.08
N HIS A 373 -11.02 19.43 -12.85
CA HIS A 373 -9.85 18.73 -13.39
C HIS A 373 -10.11 18.16 -14.79
N LYS A 374 -9.09 18.25 -15.65
CA LYS A 374 -8.97 17.40 -16.84
C LYS A 374 -8.81 15.95 -16.43
N GLN A 375 -9.32 15.03 -17.24
CA GLN A 375 -9.27 13.60 -16.94
C GLN A 375 -8.75 12.76 -18.10
N VAL A 376 -8.00 11.72 -17.77
CA VAL A 376 -7.64 10.60 -18.66
C VAL A 376 -8.19 9.33 -18.03
N VAL A 377 -8.84 8.47 -18.80
CA VAL A 377 -9.37 7.20 -18.28
C VAL A 377 -8.38 6.07 -18.52
N ALA A 378 -7.91 5.41 -17.46
CA ALA A 378 -7.06 4.23 -17.56
C ALA A 378 -7.91 2.96 -17.67
N LEU A 379 -7.71 2.20 -18.74
CA LEU A 379 -8.50 1.00 -19.04
C LEU A 379 -7.76 -0.29 -18.69
N TYR A 380 -8.51 -1.37 -18.45
CA TYR A 380 -7.97 -2.72 -18.25
C TYR A 380 -8.09 -3.51 -19.55
N TYR A 381 -7.03 -3.51 -20.35
CA TYR A 381 -7.05 -3.99 -21.74
C TYR A 381 -7.05 -5.51 -21.86
N ASP A 382 -6.72 -6.21 -20.78
CA ASP A 382 -6.90 -7.65 -20.61
C ASP A 382 -8.36 -8.02 -20.25
N ASN A 383 -9.26 -7.04 -20.14
CA ASN A 383 -10.69 -7.25 -19.88
C ASN A 383 -11.57 -6.38 -20.79
N LEU A 384 -11.81 -6.86 -22.02
CA LEU A 384 -12.65 -6.19 -23.02
C LEU A 384 -14.06 -5.80 -22.54
N PRO A 385 -14.80 -6.65 -21.79
CA PRO A 385 -16.04 -6.22 -21.16
C PRO A 385 -15.90 -4.93 -20.33
N SER A 386 -14.86 -4.82 -19.50
CA SER A 386 -14.59 -3.63 -18.71
C SER A 386 -14.30 -2.40 -19.59
N VAL A 387 -13.62 -2.58 -20.72
CA VAL A 387 -13.42 -1.53 -21.72
C VAL A 387 -14.74 -1.05 -22.29
N THR A 388 -15.62 -1.95 -22.72
CA THR A 388 -16.97 -1.61 -23.24
C THR A 388 -17.77 -0.83 -22.19
N ASN A 389 -17.74 -1.26 -20.93
CA ASN A 389 -18.38 -0.54 -19.83
C ASN A 389 -17.84 0.90 -19.71
N TRP A 390 -16.52 1.08 -19.72
CA TRP A 390 -15.89 2.41 -19.68
C TRP A 390 -16.29 3.29 -20.87
N ILE A 391 -16.35 2.74 -22.09
CA ILE A 391 -16.84 3.48 -23.28
C ILE A 391 -18.25 4.01 -23.03
N ASN A 392 -19.15 3.17 -22.52
CA ASN A 392 -20.54 3.55 -22.26
C ASN A 392 -20.62 4.65 -21.19
N VAL A 393 -19.86 4.51 -20.10
CA VAL A 393 -19.80 5.53 -19.03
C VAL A 393 -19.24 6.84 -19.56
N MET A 394 -18.14 6.82 -20.33
CA MET A 394 -17.54 8.02 -20.92
C MET A 394 -18.49 8.71 -21.89
N LYS A 395 -19.21 7.97 -22.74
CA LYS A 395 -20.22 8.53 -23.65
C LYS A 395 -21.35 9.23 -22.89
N ALA A 396 -21.85 8.61 -21.82
CA ALA A 396 -22.87 9.22 -20.98
C ALA A 396 -22.36 10.48 -20.26
N ALA A 397 -21.07 10.52 -19.90
CA ALA A 397 -20.44 11.64 -19.21
C ALA A 397 -19.95 12.78 -20.13
N ALA A 398 -19.79 12.52 -21.44
CA ALA A 398 -19.06 13.39 -22.37
C ALA A 398 -19.60 14.82 -22.48
N ALA A 399 -20.88 15.05 -22.20
CA ALA A 399 -21.49 16.39 -22.22
C ALA A 399 -21.02 17.27 -21.05
N ASN A 400 -20.58 16.68 -19.94
CA ASN A 400 -20.33 17.38 -18.68
C ASN A 400 -18.91 17.15 -18.12
N VAL A 401 -18.09 16.32 -18.78
CA VAL A 401 -16.79 15.90 -18.28
C VAL A 401 -15.72 16.09 -19.37
N ALA A 402 -14.69 16.88 -19.06
CA ALA A 402 -13.53 17.05 -19.91
C ALA A 402 -12.60 15.82 -19.81
N ILE A 403 -12.80 14.87 -20.74
CA ILE A 403 -11.96 13.68 -20.90
C ILE A 403 -11.00 13.92 -22.06
N ASP A 404 -9.71 14.09 -21.74
CA ASP A 404 -8.63 14.42 -22.68
C ASP A 404 -8.05 13.17 -23.37
N GLY A 405 -8.34 11.97 -22.86
CA GLY A 405 -7.94 10.74 -23.52
C GLY A 405 -8.16 9.48 -22.69
N VAL A 406 -7.62 8.37 -23.19
CA VAL A 406 -7.55 7.09 -22.50
C VAL A 406 -6.10 6.62 -22.39
N MET A 407 -5.76 5.93 -21.31
CA MET A 407 -4.42 5.40 -21.06
C MET A 407 -4.40 3.88 -21.13
N TYR A 408 -3.43 3.35 -21.89
CA TYR A 408 -3.09 1.95 -21.93
C TYR A 408 -2.23 1.49 -20.75
N THR A 409 -2.78 0.66 -19.86
CA THR A 409 -2.05 0.19 -18.65
C THR A 409 -1.82 -1.31 -18.67
N THR A 410 -0.54 -1.73 -18.60
CA THR A 410 -0.12 -3.12 -18.39
C THR A 410 0.41 -3.28 -16.97
N TRP A 411 -0.38 -3.89 -16.09
CA TRP A 411 -0.05 -4.00 -14.66
C TRP A 411 0.93 -5.11 -14.30
N LYS A 412 1.14 -6.09 -15.19
CA LYS A 412 2.12 -7.15 -14.99
C LYS A 412 3.45 -6.73 -15.59
N ALA A 413 4.53 -7.02 -14.87
CA ALA A 413 5.87 -6.83 -15.37
C ALA A 413 6.04 -7.57 -16.71
N ILE A 414 6.57 -6.85 -17.69
CA ILE A 414 7.45 -7.43 -18.69
C ILE A 414 8.72 -7.80 -17.92
N ASP A 415 8.73 -8.94 -17.22
CA ASP A 415 9.93 -9.34 -16.48
C ASP A 415 11.00 -9.90 -17.43
N SER A 416 12.27 -9.72 -17.08
CA SER A 416 13.40 -10.16 -17.90
C SER A 416 13.54 -11.69 -17.99
N LYS A 417 12.71 -12.46 -17.27
CA LYS A 417 12.68 -13.93 -17.28
C LYS A 417 11.58 -14.48 -18.19
N THR A 418 10.62 -13.64 -18.57
CA THR A 418 9.57 -13.89 -19.57
C THR A 418 9.53 -12.74 -20.57
N PRO A 419 10.57 -12.61 -21.42
CA PRO A 419 10.62 -11.55 -22.41
C PRO A 419 9.41 -11.69 -23.35
N TYR A 420 8.57 -10.66 -23.39
CA TYR A 420 7.47 -10.50 -24.37
C TYR A 420 6.36 -11.57 -24.38
N SER A 421 6.25 -12.45 -23.38
CA SER A 421 5.20 -13.47 -23.41
C SER A 421 3.82 -13.00 -22.94
N VAL A 422 3.71 -11.76 -22.42
CA VAL A 422 2.40 -11.11 -22.29
C VAL A 422 2.16 -10.36 -23.60
N PRO A 423 1.29 -10.85 -24.51
CA PRO A 423 0.88 -10.05 -25.67
C PRO A 423 0.40 -8.68 -25.17
N TYR A 424 0.29 -7.68 -26.05
CA TYR A 424 -0.32 -6.38 -25.74
C TYR A 424 -1.83 -6.50 -25.37
N GLY A 425 -2.24 -7.59 -24.72
CA GLY A 425 -3.60 -7.98 -24.44
C GLY A 425 -4.41 -7.89 -25.72
N ASN A 426 -5.48 -7.11 -25.62
CA ASN A 426 -6.37 -6.81 -26.73
C ASN A 426 -6.16 -5.38 -27.24
N LEU A 427 -4.91 -4.85 -27.26
CA LEU A 427 -4.62 -3.46 -27.64
C LEU A 427 -5.25 -3.07 -28.98
N ASP A 428 -5.12 -3.90 -30.02
CA ASP A 428 -5.68 -3.63 -31.34
C ASP A 428 -7.20 -3.50 -31.30
N GLU A 429 -7.86 -4.41 -30.58
CA GLU A 429 -9.31 -4.42 -30.43
C GLU A 429 -9.78 -3.20 -29.62
N VAL A 430 -9.10 -2.88 -28.51
CA VAL A 430 -9.45 -1.68 -27.74
C VAL A 430 -9.22 -0.41 -28.57
N ALA A 431 -8.12 -0.32 -29.32
CA ALA A 431 -7.87 0.81 -30.19
C ALA A 431 -8.94 0.93 -31.29
N ALA A 432 -9.39 -0.19 -31.86
CA ALA A 432 -10.51 -0.22 -32.80
C ALA A 432 -11.82 0.26 -32.15
N GLN A 433 -12.13 -0.22 -30.93
CA GLN A 433 -13.31 0.25 -30.19
C GLN A 433 -13.22 1.75 -29.86
N MET A 434 -12.06 2.27 -29.44
CA MET A 434 -11.88 3.70 -29.17
C MET A 434 -12.10 4.54 -30.44
N ARG A 435 -11.49 4.15 -31.57
CA ARG A 435 -11.68 4.83 -32.86
C ARG A 435 -13.15 4.84 -33.30
N ALA A 436 -13.85 3.72 -33.13
CA ALA A 436 -15.26 3.60 -33.52
C ALA A 436 -16.20 4.40 -32.61
N ASN A 437 -15.83 4.66 -31.36
CA ASN A 437 -16.70 5.27 -30.36
C ASN A 437 -16.39 6.74 -30.06
N PHE A 438 -15.19 7.22 -30.40
CA PHE A 438 -14.71 8.58 -30.15
C PHE A 438 -14.03 9.18 -31.39
N GLU A 439 -14.82 9.34 -32.46
CA GLU A 439 -14.32 9.89 -33.73
C GLU A 439 -13.67 11.27 -33.54
N GLY A 440 -12.56 11.51 -34.24
CA GLY A 440 -11.81 12.77 -34.18
C GLY A 440 -10.94 12.96 -32.94
N ARG A 441 -10.97 12.04 -31.95
CA ARG A 441 -10.14 12.10 -30.75
C ARG A 441 -8.88 11.23 -30.81
N TRP A 442 -8.74 10.40 -31.85
CA TRP A 442 -7.53 9.60 -32.06
C TRP A 442 -6.45 10.47 -32.71
N PRO A 443 -5.18 10.37 -32.28
CA PRO A 443 -4.07 11.01 -32.99
C PRO A 443 -4.07 10.57 -34.46
N LYS A 444 -3.99 11.54 -35.38
CA LYS A 444 -3.92 11.27 -36.82
C LYS A 444 -2.58 10.69 -37.23
#